data_AF-A0A9N9JJ72-F1
#
_entry.id   AF-A0A9N9JJ72-F1
#
_cell.length_a   1.000
_cell.length_b   1.000
_cell.length_c   1.000
_cell.angle_alpha   90.00
_cell.angle_beta   90.00
_cell.angle_gamma   90.00
#
_symmetry.space_group_name_H-M   'P 1'
#
loop_
_entity.id
_entity.type
_entity.pdbx_description
1 polymer ?
#
loop_
_entity_poly.entity_id
_entity_poly.type
_entity_poly.pdbx_seq_one_letter_code
_entity_poly.pdbx_strand_id
1 'polypeptide(L)'
;MLNHIIPVFVQLNDNDFNSAIKQICESQEINTRIQRKRNDMIIQICNLPDQQVFDAPTLFQTMAYPWGIHKGEIISTYLQKKAFKFVDSGLYKHHYTINALESRSKFLKKEIHQLEKNRLSLNTKIYSFSMQLNAKQIKPTQFRNAVSKLFKVNNKEYSAEFVKLATDISTIGHTSIRATVECTKAVFQLLTGESPQQ
;
A
#
# COMPACT_ATOMS: atom_id res chain seq x y z
N MET A 1 -24.18 -63.84 38.03
CA MET A 1 -23.03 -63.47 37.17
C MET A 1 -21.68 -63.45 37.91
N LEU A 2 -21.60 -63.02 39.18
CA LEU A 2 -20.35 -63.04 39.96
C LEU A 2 -19.73 -64.44 40.17
N ASN A 3 -20.55 -65.50 40.26
CA ASN A 3 -20.06 -66.87 40.54
C ASN A 3 -19.34 -67.57 39.37
N HIS A 4 -19.38 -67.01 38.15
CA HIS A 4 -18.65 -67.55 37.00
C HIS A 4 -17.31 -66.86 36.74
N ILE A 5 -17.04 -65.75 37.44
CA ILE A 5 -15.83 -64.93 37.23
C ILE A 5 -14.68 -65.42 38.13
N ILE A 6 -15.01 -65.87 39.34
CA ILE A 6 -14.04 -66.35 40.34
C ILE A 6 -13.16 -67.51 39.83
N PRO A 7 -13.68 -68.54 39.13
CA PRO A 7 -12.84 -69.65 38.65
C PRO A 7 -11.82 -69.24 37.59
N VAL A 8 -12.13 -68.21 36.79
CA VAL A 8 -11.27 -67.72 35.71
C VAL A 8 -10.05 -66.98 36.26
N PHE A 9 -10.23 -66.21 37.34
CA PHE A 9 -9.12 -65.49 37.99
C PHE A 9 -8.16 -66.41 38.76
N VAL A 10 -8.63 -67.57 39.23
CA VAL A 10 -7.80 -68.57 39.94
C VAL A 10 -6.87 -69.34 38.97
N GLN A 11 -7.17 -69.34 37.67
CA GLN A 11 -6.39 -70.04 36.64
C GLN A 11 -5.38 -69.14 35.90
N LEU A 12 -5.36 -67.83 36.17
CA LEU A 12 -4.39 -66.92 35.57
C LEU A 12 -3.05 -67.04 36.30
N ASN A 13 -1.95 -67.12 35.53
CA ASN A 13 -0.63 -66.96 36.13
C ASN A 13 -0.45 -65.51 36.62
N ASP A 14 0.51 -65.29 37.52
CA ASP A 14 0.71 -63.99 38.16
C ASP A 14 0.95 -62.85 37.16
N ASN A 15 1.55 -63.13 35.99
CA ASN A 15 1.79 -62.13 34.97
C ASN A 15 0.50 -61.71 34.26
N ASP A 16 -0.36 -62.66 33.92
CA ASP A 16 -1.64 -62.40 33.26
C ASP A 16 -2.63 -61.74 34.23
N PHE A 17 -2.61 -62.13 35.50
CA PHE A 17 -3.38 -61.49 36.56
C PHE A 17 -2.96 -60.03 36.76
N ASN A 18 -1.65 -59.77 36.90
CA ASN A 18 -1.13 -58.41 37.06
C ASN A 18 -1.39 -57.54 35.83
N SER A 19 -1.32 -58.10 34.62
CA SER A 19 -1.67 -57.42 33.38
C SER A 19 -3.15 -57.03 33.34
N ALA A 20 -4.05 -57.93 33.74
CA ALA A 20 -5.48 -57.66 33.82
C ALA A 20 -5.81 -56.58 34.86
N ILE A 21 -5.20 -56.63 36.05
CA ILE A 21 -5.37 -55.59 37.08
C ILE A 21 -4.86 -54.24 36.59
N LYS A 22 -3.70 -54.20 35.91
CA LYS A 22 -3.15 -52.97 35.33
C LYS A 22 -4.10 -52.35 34.30
N GLN A 23 -4.67 -53.15 33.39
CA GLN A 23 -5.65 -52.68 32.41
C GLN A 23 -6.93 -52.15 33.08
N ILE A 24 -7.40 -52.79 34.15
CA ILE A 24 -8.58 -52.32 34.91
C ILE A 24 -8.26 -50.97 35.57
N CYS A 25 -7.11 -50.84 36.22
CA CYS A 25 -6.68 -49.58 36.84
C CYS A 25 -6.51 -48.44 35.81
N GLU A 26 -5.87 -48.71 34.67
CA GLU A 26 -5.71 -47.74 33.57
C GLU A 26 -7.07 -47.33 32.98
N SER A 27 -8.00 -48.28 32.82
CA SER A 27 -9.37 -47.99 32.34
C SER A 27 -10.17 -47.13 33.32
N GLN A 28 -10.01 -47.35 34.63
CA GLN A 28 -10.60 -46.52 35.68
C GLN A 28 -9.98 -45.11 35.68
N GLU A 29 -8.66 -45.00 35.55
CA GLU A 29 -7.99 -43.70 35.48
C GLU A 29 -8.44 -42.87 34.27
N ILE A 30 -8.54 -43.47 33.09
CA ILE A 30 -9.10 -42.84 31.87
C ILE A 30 -10.54 -42.39 32.12
N ASN A 31 -11.36 -43.22 32.77
CA ASN A 31 -12.74 -42.88 33.13
C ASN A 31 -12.79 -41.63 34.03
N THR A 32 -11.92 -41.54 35.05
CA THR A 32 -11.86 -40.35 35.92
C THR A 32 -11.41 -39.09 35.18
N ARG A 33 -10.52 -39.20 34.19
CA ARG A 33 -10.02 -38.05 33.43
C ARG A 33 -11.08 -37.50 32.48
N ILE A 34 -11.79 -38.38 31.79
CA ILE A 34 -12.93 -38.00 30.94
C ILE A 34 -14.02 -37.36 31.81
N GLN A 35 -14.29 -37.93 32.98
CA GLN A 35 -15.30 -37.38 33.88
C GLN A 35 -14.92 -36.00 34.43
N ARG A 36 -13.64 -35.79 34.76
CA ARG A 36 -13.13 -34.44 35.08
C ARG A 36 -13.36 -33.45 33.95
N LYS A 37 -13.08 -33.83 32.69
CA LYS A 37 -13.32 -32.97 31.53
C LYS A 37 -14.81 -32.66 31.30
N ARG A 38 -15.69 -33.63 31.54
CA ARG A 38 -17.15 -33.40 31.51
C ARG A 38 -17.58 -32.39 32.57
N ASN A 39 -17.06 -32.52 33.79
CA ASN A 39 -17.35 -31.58 34.86
C ASN A 39 -16.84 -30.17 34.54
N ASP A 40 -15.63 -30.04 33.99
CA ASP A 40 -15.08 -28.75 33.51
C ASP A 40 -16.04 -28.09 32.50
N MET A 41 -16.58 -28.87 31.55
CA MET A 41 -17.52 -28.38 30.54
C MET A 41 -18.85 -27.95 31.15
N ILE A 42 -19.39 -28.71 32.12
CA ILE A 42 -20.63 -28.35 32.83
C ILE A 42 -20.46 -26.99 33.52
N ILE A 43 -19.33 -26.78 34.20
CA ILE A 43 -19.03 -25.49 34.85
C ILE A 43 -18.98 -24.36 33.81
N GLN A 44 -18.35 -24.58 32.65
CA GLN A 44 -18.30 -23.58 31.58
C GLN A 44 -19.70 -23.22 31.07
N ILE A 45 -20.58 -24.22 30.90
CA ILE A 45 -21.97 -23.99 30.48
C ILE A 45 -22.75 -23.21 31.55
N CYS A 46 -22.58 -23.56 32.84
CA CYS A 46 -23.23 -22.84 33.93
C CYS A 46 -22.76 -21.37 34.07
N ASN A 47 -21.57 -21.04 33.56
CA ASN A 47 -21.03 -19.68 33.59
C ASN A 47 -21.40 -18.86 32.35
N LEU A 48 -22.12 -19.42 31.37
CA LEU A 48 -22.60 -18.65 30.22
C LEU A 48 -23.71 -17.68 30.66
N PRO A 49 -23.83 -16.51 30.01
CA PRO A 49 -24.99 -15.65 30.19
C PRO A 49 -26.29 -16.39 29.86
N ASP A 50 -27.35 -16.20 30.66
CA ASP A 50 -28.63 -16.92 30.52
C ASP A 50 -29.16 -16.93 29.07
N GLN A 51 -29.02 -15.82 28.37
CA GLN A 51 -29.49 -15.68 26.99
C GLN A 51 -28.71 -16.56 25.99
N GLN A 52 -27.44 -16.86 26.28
CA GLN A 52 -26.58 -17.71 25.44
C GLN A 52 -26.69 -19.21 25.80
N VAL A 53 -27.25 -19.55 26.96
CA VAL A 53 -27.49 -20.96 27.34
C VAL A 53 -28.43 -21.63 26.34
N PHE A 54 -29.40 -20.89 25.80
CA PHE A 54 -30.32 -21.39 24.76
C PHE A 54 -29.64 -21.59 23.40
N ASP A 55 -28.54 -20.88 23.14
CA ASP A 55 -27.77 -21.00 21.89
C ASP A 55 -26.70 -22.10 21.95
N ALA A 56 -26.27 -22.49 23.16
CA ALA A 56 -25.24 -23.49 23.38
C ALA A 56 -25.54 -24.87 22.74
N PRO A 57 -26.78 -25.39 22.75
CA PRO A 57 -27.11 -26.63 22.03
C PRO A 57 -26.87 -26.52 20.52
N THR A 58 -27.21 -25.38 19.93
CA THR A 58 -27.00 -25.12 18.50
C THR A 58 -25.51 -25.16 18.16
N LEU A 59 -24.63 -24.65 19.04
CA LEU A 59 -23.18 -24.73 18.82
C LEU A 59 -22.69 -26.17 18.64
N PHE A 60 -23.13 -27.10 19.49
CA PHE A 60 -22.74 -28.51 19.40
C PHE A 60 -23.30 -29.20 18.16
N GLN A 61 -24.53 -28.84 17.75
CA GLN A 61 -25.12 -29.36 16.51
C GLN A 61 -24.38 -28.86 15.27
N THR A 62 -24.04 -27.57 15.25
CA THR A 62 -23.39 -26.93 14.09
C THR A 62 -21.92 -27.34 13.96
N MET A 63 -21.28 -27.71 15.07
CA MET A 63 -19.90 -28.17 15.11
C MET A 63 -19.76 -29.70 15.01
N ALA A 64 -20.85 -30.41 14.70
CA ALA A 64 -20.82 -31.84 14.38
C ALA A 64 -20.99 -32.07 12.88
N TYR A 65 -20.44 -33.16 12.36
CA TYR A 65 -20.66 -33.51 10.96
C TYR A 65 -22.14 -33.87 10.73
N PRO A 66 -22.83 -33.22 9.78
CA PRO A 66 -24.26 -33.44 9.56
C PRO A 66 -24.55 -34.77 8.85
N TRP A 67 -23.61 -35.24 8.01
CA TRP A 67 -23.76 -36.40 7.14
C TRP A 67 -22.42 -37.16 6.98
N GLY A 68 -22.48 -38.35 6.39
CA GLY A 68 -21.30 -39.19 6.09
C GLY A 68 -20.88 -40.11 7.24
N ILE A 69 -19.70 -40.72 7.09
CA ILE A 69 -19.18 -41.74 8.02
C ILE A 69 -18.88 -41.18 9.43
N HIS A 70 -18.64 -39.87 9.53
CA HIS A 70 -18.36 -39.17 10.79
C HIS A 70 -19.60 -38.47 11.35
N LYS A 71 -20.81 -38.78 10.86
CA LYS A 71 -22.04 -38.10 11.27
C LYS A 71 -22.21 -38.12 12.80
N GLY A 72 -22.43 -36.94 13.39
CA GLY A 72 -22.57 -36.76 14.83
C GLY A 72 -21.25 -36.64 15.60
N GLU A 73 -20.11 -36.92 14.97
CA GLU A 73 -18.80 -36.62 15.55
C GLU A 73 -18.53 -35.11 15.47
N ILE A 74 -17.88 -34.58 16.49
CA ILE A 74 -17.45 -33.19 16.52
C ILE A 74 -16.37 -32.99 15.43
N ILE A 75 -16.48 -31.89 14.68
CA ILE A 75 -15.52 -31.46 13.66
C ILE A 75 -14.11 -31.46 14.25
N SER A 76 -13.12 -31.88 13.47
CA SER A 76 -11.75 -32.00 13.97
C SER A 76 -11.20 -30.69 14.56
N THR A 77 -10.37 -30.79 15.60
CA THR A 77 -9.72 -29.64 16.25
C THR A 77 -8.95 -28.75 15.28
N TYR A 78 -8.38 -29.33 14.22
CA TYR A 78 -7.71 -28.57 13.16
C TYR A 78 -8.68 -27.63 12.44
N LEU A 79 -9.83 -28.15 12.01
CA LEU A 79 -10.85 -27.36 11.31
C LEU A 79 -11.50 -26.32 12.25
N GLN A 80 -11.74 -26.66 13.52
CA GLN A 80 -12.20 -25.70 14.53
C GLN A 80 -11.23 -24.53 14.68
N LYS A 81 -9.93 -24.80 14.82
CA LYS A 81 -8.87 -23.77 14.91
C LYS A 81 -8.81 -22.92 13.63
N LYS A 82 -9.01 -23.53 12.46
CA LYS A 82 -9.01 -22.82 11.18
C LYS A 82 -10.22 -21.89 11.05
N ALA A 83 -11.41 -22.36 11.45
CA ALA A 83 -12.63 -21.55 11.49
C ALA A 83 -12.48 -20.36 12.46
N PHE A 84 -11.93 -20.60 13.65
CA PHE A 84 -11.66 -19.53 14.62
C PHE A 84 -10.71 -18.46 14.05
N LYS A 85 -9.58 -18.87 13.45
CA LYS A 85 -8.63 -17.93 12.83
C LYS A 85 -9.27 -17.12 11.70
N PHE A 86 -10.18 -17.73 10.94
CA PHE A 86 -10.91 -17.03 9.90
C PHE A 86 -11.81 -15.93 10.48
N VAL A 87 -12.57 -16.22 11.55
CA VAL A 87 -13.41 -15.23 12.23
C VAL A 87 -12.56 -14.11 12.86
N ASP A 88 -11.48 -14.47 13.55
CA ASP A 88 -10.56 -13.52 14.20
C ASP A 88 -9.90 -12.57 13.19
N SER A 89 -9.37 -13.11 12.09
CA SER A 89 -8.68 -12.31 11.07
C SER A 89 -9.62 -11.61 10.10
N GLY A 90 -10.76 -12.21 9.77
CA GLY A 90 -11.69 -11.70 8.76
C GLY A 90 -12.70 -10.70 9.32
N LEU A 91 -13.26 -10.96 10.50
CA LEU A 91 -14.34 -10.14 11.06
C LEU A 91 -13.84 -9.14 12.11
N TYR A 92 -12.91 -9.53 12.99
CA TYR A 92 -12.46 -8.63 14.06
C TYR A 92 -11.37 -7.64 13.63
N LYS A 93 -10.48 -8.00 12.68
CA LYS A 93 -9.45 -7.06 12.17
C LYS A 93 -10.00 -5.98 11.22
N HIS A 94 -11.29 -6.01 10.89
CA HIS A 94 -11.91 -5.06 9.98
C HIS A 94 -11.80 -3.60 10.46
N HIS A 95 -11.77 -3.37 11.78
CA HIS A 95 -11.61 -2.04 12.35
C HIS A 95 -10.25 -1.40 12.03
N TYR A 96 -9.17 -2.20 12.01
CA TYR A 96 -7.84 -1.72 11.62
C TYR A 96 -7.81 -1.31 10.14
N THR A 97 -8.44 -2.11 9.28
CA THR A 97 -8.54 -1.82 7.84
C THR A 97 -9.37 -0.57 7.57
N ILE A 98 -10.47 -0.36 8.30
CA ILE A 98 -11.32 0.84 8.18
C ILE A 98 -10.55 2.09 8.60
N ASN A 99 -9.88 2.07 9.76
CA ASN A 99 -9.11 3.21 10.26
C ASN A 99 -7.92 3.55 9.32
N ALA A 100 -7.28 2.53 8.75
CA ALA A 100 -6.22 2.70 7.76
C ALA A 100 -6.75 3.32 6.44
N LEU A 101 -7.90 2.84 5.96
CA LEU A 101 -8.59 3.39 4.78
C LEU A 101 -9.03 4.84 5.01
N GLU A 102 -9.57 5.16 6.19
CA GLU A 102 -10.00 6.52 6.54
C GLU A 102 -8.80 7.47 6.61
N SER A 103 -7.71 7.03 7.24
CA SER A 103 -6.45 7.79 7.30
C SER A 103 -5.89 8.05 5.90
N ARG A 104 -5.91 7.04 5.02
CA ARG A 104 -5.47 7.16 3.63
C ARG A 104 -6.36 8.12 2.83
N SER A 105 -7.68 8.03 3.00
CA SER A 105 -8.66 8.93 2.37
C SER A 105 -8.43 10.38 2.79
N LYS A 106 -8.18 10.63 4.08
CA LYS A 106 -7.86 11.97 4.61
C LYS A 106 -6.54 12.51 4.05
N PHE A 107 -5.52 11.66 3.92
CA PHE A 107 -4.25 12.04 3.30
C PHE A 107 -4.44 12.44 1.83
N LEU A 108 -5.12 11.61 1.04
CA LEU A 108 -5.36 11.87 -0.38
C LEU A 108 -6.16 13.16 -0.61
N LYS A 109 -7.16 13.45 0.24
CA LYS A 109 -7.90 14.72 0.18
C LYS A 109 -6.99 15.94 0.39
N LYS A 110 -6.03 15.87 1.33
CA LYS A 110 -5.06 16.95 1.56
C LYS A 110 -4.14 17.15 0.35
N GLU A 111 -3.69 16.05 -0.24
CA GLU A 111 -2.82 16.07 -1.42
C GLU A 111 -3.51 16.69 -2.64
N ILE A 112 -4.77 16.31 -2.89
CA ILE A 112 -5.60 16.91 -3.95
C ILE A 112 -5.72 18.42 -3.74
N HIS A 113 -6.04 18.87 -2.54
CA HIS A 113 -6.19 20.29 -2.24
C HIS A 113 -4.89 21.08 -2.46
N GLN A 114 -3.74 20.48 -2.09
CA GLN A 114 -2.44 21.09 -2.32
C GLN A 114 -2.11 21.20 -3.82
N LEU A 115 -2.40 20.17 -4.60
CA LEU A 115 -2.22 20.16 -6.05
C LEU A 115 -3.10 21.21 -6.74
N GLU A 116 -4.36 21.36 -6.30
CA GLU A 116 -5.26 22.40 -6.81
C GLU A 116 -4.73 23.81 -6.53
N LYS A 117 -4.23 24.07 -5.31
CA LYS A 117 -3.61 25.35 -4.95
C LYS A 117 -2.39 25.66 -5.81
N ASN A 118 -1.54 24.66 -6.03
CA ASN A 118 -0.35 24.80 -6.88
C ASN A 118 -0.75 25.09 -8.34
N ARG A 119 -1.75 24.39 -8.87
CA ARG A 119 -2.28 24.61 -10.22
C ARG A 119 -2.81 26.04 -10.40
N LEU A 120 -3.57 26.55 -9.43
CA LEU A 120 -4.08 27.93 -9.47
C LEU A 120 -2.94 28.95 -9.50
N SER A 121 -1.94 28.80 -8.62
CA SER A 121 -0.76 29.68 -8.57
C SER A 121 0.01 29.69 -9.90
N LEU A 122 0.22 28.50 -10.48
CA LEU A 122 0.93 28.38 -11.76
C LEU A 122 0.15 29.05 -12.91
N ASN A 123 -1.16 28.84 -12.95
CA ASN A 123 -2.03 29.51 -13.93
C ASN A 123 -1.96 31.03 -13.80
N THR A 124 -1.99 31.59 -12.58
CA THR A 124 -1.84 33.03 -12.37
C THR A 124 -0.51 33.55 -12.92
N LYS A 125 0.58 32.81 -12.73
CA LYS A 125 1.89 33.16 -13.31
C LYS A 125 1.85 33.13 -14.84
N ILE A 126 1.27 32.09 -15.44
CA ILE A 126 1.12 31.98 -16.90
C ILE A 126 0.35 33.19 -17.46
N TYR A 127 -0.78 33.55 -16.84
CA TYR A 127 -1.54 34.74 -17.23
C TYR A 127 -0.70 36.02 -17.14
N SER A 128 0.06 36.19 -16.05
CA SER A 128 0.92 37.37 -15.89
C SER A 128 2.02 37.46 -16.96
N PHE A 129 2.64 36.34 -17.32
CA PHE A 129 3.66 36.31 -18.38
C PHE A 129 3.04 36.53 -19.76
N SER A 130 1.89 35.94 -20.04
CA SER A 130 1.16 36.18 -21.30
C SER A 130 0.83 37.67 -21.47
N MET A 131 0.39 38.34 -20.40
CA MET A 131 0.16 39.78 -20.40
C MET A 131 1.44 40.59 -20.66
N GLN A 132 2.56 40.22 -20.02
CA GLN A 132 3.85 40.88 -20.25
C GLN A 132 4.35 40.69 -21.70
N LEU A 133 4.19 39.50 -22.27
CA LEU A 133 4.58 39.20 -23.65
C LEU A 133 3.72 40.00 -24.64
N ASN A 134 2.41 40.03 -24.43
CA ASN A 134 1.50 40.82 -25.27
C ASN A 134 1.80 42.33 -25.18
N ALA A 135 2.20 42.82 -24.02
CA ALA A 135 2.61 44.21 -23.83
C ALA A 135 3.98 44.55 -24.46
N LYS A 136 4.87 43.57 -24.61
CA LYS A 136 6.24 43.72 -25.13
C LYS A 136 6.40 43.31 -26.60
N GLN A 137 5.33 42.95 -27.31
CA GLN A 137 5.42 42.64 -28.74
C GLN A 137 5.94 43.86 -29.52
N ILE A 138 7.22 43.82 -29.88
CA ILE A 138 7.81 44.74 -30.84
C ILE A 138 7.14 44.46 -32.18
N LYS A 139 6.42 45.45 -32.71
CA LYS A 139 5.80 45.31 -34.03
C LYS A 139 6.90 45.04 -35.07
N PRO A 140 6.65 44.24 -36.12
CA PRO A 140 7.65 43.99 -37.18
C PRO A 140 8.27 45.27 -37.75
N THR A 141 7.49 46.36 -37.80
CA THR A 141 7.95 47.69 -38.23
C THR A 141 8.91 48.35 -37.24
N GLN A 142 8.68 48.19 -35.93
CA GLN A 142 9.58 48.70 -34.88
C GLN A 142 10.91 47.94 -34.89
N PHE A 143 10.87 46.63 -35.06
CA PHE A 143 12.07 45.79 -35.23
C PHE A 143 12.85 46.20 -36.49
N ARG A 144 12.16 46.28 -37.64
CA ARG A 144 12.77 46.69 -38.92
C ARG A 144 13.41 48.08 -38.84
N ASN A 145 12.80 49.01 -38.11
CA ASN A 145 13.36 50.35 -37.91
C ASN A 145 14.59 50.33 -37.01
N ALA A 146 14.60 49.52 -35.94
CA ALA A 146 15.77 49.36 -35.07
C ALA A 146 16.95 48.72 -35.82
N VAL A 147 16.68 47.66 -36.59
CA VAL A 147 17.65 47.01 -37.47
C VAL A 147 18.16 48.01 -38.52
N SER A 148 17.28 48.72 -39.22
CA SER A 148 17.70 49.69 -40.24
C SER A 148 18.60 50.79 -39.68
N LYS A 149 18.42 51.22 -38.42
CA LYS A 149 19.31 52.20 -37.77
C LYS A 149 20.70 51.65 -37.46
N LEU A 150 20.80 50.36 -37.13
CA LEU A 150 22.09 49.67 -36.92
C LEU A 150 22.86 49.50 -38.24
N PHE A 151 22.16 49.22 -39.34
CA PHE A 151 22.79 48.97 -40.63
C PHE A 151 23.04 50.23 -41.49
N LYS A 152 22.31 51.33 -41.28
CA LYS A 152 22.41 52.54 -42.11
C LYS A 152 22.35 53.81 -41.26
N VAL A 153 23.50 54.41 -40.98
CA VAL A 153 23.57 55.74 -40.34
C VAL A 153 23.59 56.86 -41.40
N ASN A 154 24.15 56.58 -42.57
CA ASN A 154 24.05 57.41 -43.78
C ASN A 154 24.32 56.49 -44.98
N ASN A 155 23.79 56.77 -46.16
CA ASN A 155 23.65 55.82 -47.30
C ASN A 155 24.94 55.15 -47.86
N LYS A 156 26.08 55.23 -47.18
CA LYS A 156 27.37 54.66 -47.60
C LYS A 156 28.23 54.04 -46.48
N GLU A 157 27.83 54.09 -45.20
CA GLU A 157 28.66 53.59 -44.08
C GLU A 157 27.85 52.84 -43.01
N TYR A 158 28.41 51.73 -42.52
CA TYR A 158 27.88 50.93 -41.41
C TYR A 158 28.07 51.67 -40.07
N SER A 159 27.17 51.45 -39.10
CA SER A 159 27.33 52.07 -37.77
C SER A 159 28.56 51.54 -37.04
N ALA A 160 29.16 52.35 -36.16
CA ALA A 160 30.31 51.94 -35.36
C ALA A 160 30.00 50.72 -34.48
N GLU A 161 28.77 50.62 -33.99
CA GLU A 161 28.27 49.48 -33.22
C GLU A 161 28.20 48.21 -34.08
N PHE A 162 27.75 48.32 -35.33
CA PHE A 162 27.73 47.20 -36.26
C PHE A 162 29.14 46.75 -36.64
N VAL A 163 30.05 47.68 -36.91
CA VAL A 163 31.46 47.38 -37.22
C VAL A 163 32.14 46.69 -36.05
N LYS A 164 31.92 47.19 -34.83
CA LYS A 164 32.44 46.56 -33.60
C LYS A 164 31.90 45.14 -33.44
N LEU A 165 30.60 44.95 -33.61
CA LEU A 165 29.98 43.63 -33.50
C LEU A 165 30.49 42.65 -34.56
N ALA A 166 30.61 43.08 -35.82
CA ALA A 166 31.16 42.25 -36.89
C ALA A 166 32.62 41.85 -36.62
N THR A 167 33.39 42.76 -36.01
CA THR A 167 34.79 42.53 -35.61
C THR A 167 34.88 41.53 -34.46
N ASP A 168 34.02 41.68 -33.44
CA ASP A 168 33.94 40.75 -32.31
C ASP A 168 33.53 39.34 -32.78
N ILE A 169 32.55 39.24 -33.67
CA ILE A 169 32.11 37.97 -34.28
C ILE A 169 33.24 37.32 -35.11
N SER A 170 33.94 38.10 -35.93
CA SER A 170 35.03 37.62 -36.78
C SER A 170 36.26 37.17 -35.98
N THR A 171 36.60 37.86 -34.90
CA THR A 171 37.73 37.50 -34.03
C THR A 171 37.43 36.25 -33.20
N ILE A 172 36.18 36.12 -32.72
CA ILE A 172 35.71 34.90 -32.06
C ILE A 172 35.76 33.73 -33.06
N GLY A 173 35.22 33.84 -34.27
CA GLY A 173 35.15 32.72 -35.22
C GLY A 173 36.51 32.11 -35.64
N HIS A 174 37.61 32.85 -35.58
CA HIS A 174 38.91 32.41 -36.07
C HIS A 174 39.70 31.50 -35.11
N THR A 175 39.30 31.37 -33.85
CA THR A 175 40.18 30.82 -32.79
C THR A 175 39.90 29.37 -32.39
N SER A 176 38.72 28.78 -32.69
CA SER A 176 38.37 27.38 -32.33
C SER A 176 36.92 27.01 -32.72
N ILE A 177 36.58 25.70 -32.79
CA ILE A 177 35.19 25.19 -32.87
C ILE A 177 34.32 25.73 -31.71
N ARG A 178 34.88 25.82 -30.50
CA ARG A 178 34.20 26.43 -29.34
C ARG A 178 33.88 27.90 -29.61
N ALA A 179 34.75 28.56 -30.36
CA ALA A 179 34.57 29.95 -30.75
C ALA A 179 33.57 30.08 -31.92
N THR A 180 33.46 29.10 -32.82
CA THR A 180 32.35 29.02 -33.78
C THR A 180 30.99 28.94 -33.08
N VAL A 181 30.89 28.18 -31.98
CA VAL A 181 29.67 28.13 -31.15
C VAL A 181 29.38 29.50 -30.54
N GLU A 182 30.35 30.16 -29.92
CA GLU A 182 30.15 31.50 -29.33
C GLU A 182 29.83 32.58 -30.38
N CYS A 183 30.43 32.50 -31.57
CA CYS A 183 30.10 33.34 -32.73
C CYS A 183 28.64 33.14 -33.16
N THR A 184 28.20 31.89 -33.26
CA THR A 184 26.80 31.55 -33.58
C THR A 184 25.85 32.07 -32.50
N LYS A 185 26.25 32.01 -31.23
CA LYS A 185 25.48 32.57 -30.11
C LYS A 185 25.38 34.10 -30.18
N ALA A 186 26.46 34.79 -30.53
CA ALA A 186 26.47 36.24 -30.68
C ALA A 186 25.60 36.70 -31.86
N VAL A 187 25.65 35.98 -33.00
CA VAL A 187 24.76 36.22 -34.15
C VAL A 187 23.30 35.95 -33.78
N PHE A 188 23.03 34.85 -33.06
CA PHE A 188 21.69 34.53 -32.57
C PHE A 188 21.17 35.65 -31.68
N GLN A 189 21.94 36.07 -30.67
CA GLN A 189 21.56 37.13 -29.74
C GLN A 189 21.36 38.49 -30.45
N LEU A 190 22.13 38.79 -31.50
CA LEU A 190 21.90 39.98 -32.32
C LEU A 190 20.55 39.91 -33.04
N LEU A 191 20.21 38.76 -33.64
CA LEU A 191 19.01 38.59 -34.45
C LEU A 191 17.74 38.45 -33.60
N THR A 192 17.84 37.83 -32.42
CA THR A 192 16.69 37.49 -31.57
C THR A 192 16.58 38.37 -30.33
N GLY A 193 17.66 39.05 -29.92
CA GLY A 193 17.73 39.80 -28.65
C GLY A 193 17.85 38.91 -27.40
N GLU A 194 17.88 37.59 -27.56
CA GLU A 194 17.91 36.62 -26.47
C GLU A 194 19.25 35.89 -26.41
N SER A 195 19.79 35.67 -25.20
CA SER A 195 20.96 34.83 -25.02
C SER A 195 20.56 33.36 -25.21
N PRO A 196 21.19 32.62 -26.14
CA PRO A 196 20.85 31.23 -26.40
C PRO A 196 21.14 30.36 -25.15
N GLN A 197 20.16 29.57 -24.75
CA GLN A 197 20.27 28.67 -23.59
C GLN A 197 21.23 27.52 -23.91
N GLN A 198 22.04 27.14 -22.91
CA GLN A 198 23.14 26.18 -23.03
C GLN A 198 22.71 24.80 -23.53
#